data_AF-A0A937AY33-F1
#
_entry.id   AF-A0A937AY33-F1
#
_cell.length_a   1.000
_cell.length_b   1.000
_cell.length_c   1.000
_cell.angle_alpha   90.00
_cell.angle_beta   90.00
_cell.angle_gamma   90.00
#
_symmetry.space_group_name_H-M   'P 1'
#
loop_
_entity.id
_entity.type
_entity.pdbx_description
1 polymer ?
#
loop_
_entity_poly.entity_id
_entity_poly.type
_entity_poly.pdbx_seq_one_letter_code
_entity_poly.pdbx_strand_id
1 'polypeptide(L)' 'MPRVSEIEEDGGDPILKAIFDRQREMFGGLLNPTKVMAHCPPILRAAGMLGQSIEQSGLLPKGLPALLYVRVATINGCPF' A
#
# COMPACT_ATOMS: atom_id res chain seq x y z
N MET A 1 7.20 11.79 -10.15
CA MET A 1 7.80 10.56 -10.72
C MET A 1 8.59 9.85 -9.64
N PRO A 2 8.51 8.51 -9.54
CA PRO A 2 9.35 7.77 -8.61
C PRO A 2 10.83 7.90 -8.99
N ARG A 3 11.71 7.84 -7.99
CA ARG A 3 13.18 7.86 -8.19
C ARG A 3 13.74 6.52 -8.67
N VAL A 4 12.96 5.45 -8.51
CA VAL A 4 13.27 4.09 -8.95
C VAL A 4 12.23 3.66 -9.98
N SER A 5 12.57 2.66 -10.80
CA SER A 5 11.63 2.08 -11.75
C SER A 5 10.42 1.49 -11.02
N GLU A 6 9.27 1.51 -11.67
CA GLU A 6 8.08 0.83 -11.19
C GLU A 6 8.13 -0.65 -11.59
N ILE A 7 7.71 -1.54 -10.70
CA ILE A 7 7.51 -2.96 -11.00
C ILE A 7 6.01 -3.22 -11.07
N GLU A 8 5.54 -3.67 -12.25
CA GLU A 8 4.12 -3.94 -12.51
C GLU A 8 3.80 -5.43 -12.68
N GLU A 9 4.83 -6.25 -12.86
CA GLU A 9 4.76 -7.70 -13.00
C GLU A 9 5.40 -8.39 -11.80
N ASP A 10 4.79 -9.50 -11.33
CA ASP A 10 5.27 -10.21 -10.14
C ASP A 10 6.56 -11.02 -10.37
N GLY A 11 6.91 -11.28 -11.64
CA GLY A 11 8.14 -11.99 -12.00
C GLY A 11 8.24 -13.42 -11.44
N GLY A 12 7.12 -14.02 -11.04
CA GLY A 12 7.06 -15.32 -10.38
C GLY A 12 7.29 -15.28 -8.86
N ASP A 13 7.45 -14.09 -8.25
CA ASP A 13 7.54 -13.97 -6.80
C ASP A 13 6.15 -14.18 -6.16
N PRO A 14 5.98 -15.17 -5.26
CA PRO A 14 4.67 -15.52 -4.70
C PRO A 14 4.10 -14.41 -3.79
N ILE A 15 4.93 -13.59 -3.16
CA ILE A 15 4.49 -12.45 -2.34
C ILE A 15 3.93 -11.37 -3.26
N LEU A 16 4.66 -11.03 -4.32
CA LEU A 16 4.21 -10.03 -5.29
C LEU A 16 2.93 -10.49 -5.98
N LYS A 17 2.87 -11.75 -6.42
CA LYS A 17 1.68 -12.30 -7.07
C LYS A 17 0.42 -12.14 -6.21
N ALA A 18 0.49 -12.58 -4.95
CA ALA A 18 -0.66 -12.50 -4.04
C ALA A 18 -1.11 -11.04 -3.80
N ILE A 19 -0.16 -10.11 -3.64
CA ILE A 19 -0.47 -8.70 -3.39
C ILE A 19 -1.00 -8.02 -4.65
N PHE A 20 -0.41 -8.30 -5.81
CA PHE A 20 -0.77 -7.69 -7.09
C PHE A 20 -2.15 -8.13 -7.55
N ASP A 21 -2.45 -9.44 -7.47
CA ASP A 21 -3.77 -9.98 -7.79
C ASP A 21 -4.84 -9.33 -6.91
N ARG A 22 -4.58 -9.21 -5.59
CA ARG A 22 -5.53 -8.58 -4.67
C ARG A 22 -5.75 -7.10 -4.95
N GLN A 23 -4.69 -6.35 -5.28
CA GLN A 23 -4.85 -4.92 -5.61
C GLN A 23 -5.57 -4.70 -6.93
N ARG A 24 -5.28 -5.51 -7.95
CA ARG A 24 -6.01 -5.46 -9.22
C ARG A 24 -7.50 -5.74 -9.01
N GLU A 25 -7.84 -6.70 -8.16
CA GLU A 25 -9.23 -6.99 -7.78
C GLU A 25 -9.89 -5.80 -7.06
N MET A 26 -9.22 -5.19 -6.09
CA MET A 26 -9.80 -4.12 -5.26
C MET A 26 -9.85 -2.75 -5.95
N PHE A 27 -8.82 -2.43 -6.73
CA PHE A 27 -8.56 -1.07 -7.23
C PHE A 27 -8.54 -0.99 -8.76
N GLY A 28 -8.68 -2.11 -9.47
CA GLY A 28 -8.55 -2.16 -10.93
C GLY A 28 -7.11 -2.01 -11.44
N GLY A 29 -6.12 -1.97 -10.54
CA GLY A 29 -4.71 -1.77 -10.87
C GLY A 29 -3.81 -1.83 -9.64
N LEU A 30 -2.52 -1.52 -9.84
CA LEU A 30 -1.54 -1.46 -8.76
C LEU A 30 -1.37 -0.01 -8.27
N LEU A 31 -1.33 0.18 -6.95
CA LEU A 31 -1.03 1.47 -6.35
C LEU A 31 0.46 1.82 -6.51
N ASN A 32 0.77 3.10 -6.72
CA ASN A 32 2.17 3.56 -6.90
C ASN A 32 3.11 3.11 -5.76
N PRO A 33 2.74 3.18 -4.46
CA PRO A 33 3.60 2.67 -3.38
C PRO A 33 3.92 1.18 -3.54
N THR A 34 2.97 0.39 -4.05
CA THR A 34 3.16 -1.04 -4.27
C THR A 34 4.13 -1.31 -5.40
N LYS A 35 4.04 -0.57 -6.51
CA LYS A 35 5.00 -0.66 -7.62
C LYS A 35 6.43 -0.32 -7.20
N VAL A 36 6.58 0.64 -6.29
CA VAL A 36 7.89 1.07 -5.77
C VAL A 36 8.42 0.11 -4.70
N MET A 37 7.58 -0.37 -3.78
CA MET A 37 8.01 -1.29 -2.72
C MET A 37 8.21 -2.73 -3.23
N ALA A 38 7.71 -3.07 -4.41
CA ALA A 38 7.92 -4.37 -5.04
C ALA A 38 9.39 -4.72 -5.28
N HIS A 39 10.30 -3.74 -5.28
CA HIS A 39 11.76 -3.97 -5.24
C HIS A 39 12.21 -4.75 -4.00
N CYS A 40 11.41 -4.75 -2.92
CA CYS A 40 11.66 -5.53 -1.72
C CYS A 40 10.35 -6.18 -1.21
N PRO A 41 9.96 -7.35 -1.76
CA PRO A 41 8.69 -8.00 -1.43
C PRO A 41 8.43 -8.22 0.08
N PRO A 42 9.43 -8.59 0.91
CA PRO A 42 9.23 -8.70 2.35
C PRO A 42 8.81 -7.38 3.03
N ILE A 43 9.39 -6.25 2.59
CA ILE A 43 9.04 -4.91 3.11
C ILE A 43 7.62 -4.54 2.67
N LEU A 44 7.28 -4.76 1.39
CA LEU A 44 5.93 -4.52 0.88
C LEU A 44 4.88 -5.29 1.69
N ARG A 45 5.11 -6.58 1.96
CA ARG A 45 4.20 -7.39 2.77
C ARG A 45 4.06 -6.84 4.19
N ALA A 46 5.18 -6.52 4.85
CA ALA A 46 5.16 -5.99 6.21
C ALA A 46 4.43 -4.63 6.29
N ALA A 47 4.63 -3.74 5.32
CA ALA A 47 3.94 -2.46 5.25
C ALA A 47 2.42 -2.63 5.08
N GLY A 48 1.99 -3.58 4.24
CA GLY A 48 0.57 -3.93 4.10
C GLY A 48 -0.04 -4.47 5.39
N MET A 49 0.67 -5.37 6.10
CA MET A 49 0.23 -5.90 7.40
C MET A 49 0.12 -4.81 8.47
N LEU A 50 1.05 -3.85 8.50
CA LEU A 50 0.99 -2.71 9.40
C LEU A 50 -0.28 -1.88 9.14
N GLY A 51 -0.58 -1.56 7.88
CA GLY A 51 -1.81 -0.84 7.53
C GLY A 51 -3.07 -1.61 7.95
N GLN A 52 -3.12 -2.92 7.69
CA GLN A 52 -4.24 -3.77 8.10
C GLN A 52 -4.44 -3.84 9.62
N SER A 53 -3.35 -3.81 10.39
CA SER A 53 -3.43 -3.87 11.86
C SER A 53 -4.17 -2.67 12.46
N ILE A 54 -4.10 -1.49 11.82
CA ILE A 54 -4.84 -0.29 12.24
C ILE A 54 -6.34 -0.50 12.07
N GLU A 55 -6.75 -1.05 10.92
CA GLU A 55 -8.16 -1.36 10.65
C GLU A 55 -8.69 -2.45 11.59
N GLN A 56 -7.89 -3.50 11.84
CA GLN A 56 -8.24 -4.59 12.74
C GLN A 56 -8.39 -4.17 14.21
N SER A 57 -7.65 -3.12 14.63
CA SER A 57 -7.71 -2.61 16.00
C SER A 57 -9.12 -2.21 16.42
N GLY A 58 -9.95 -1.70 15.50
CA GLY A 58 -11.34 -1.32 15.77
C GLY A 58 -11.52 -0.19 16.79
N LEU A 59 -10.44 0.45 17.24
CA LEU A 59 -10.49 1.52 18.25
C LEU A 59 -10.98 2.86 17.70
N LEU A 60 -11.07 3.00 16.39
CA LEU A 60 -11.53 4.22 15.72
C LEU A 60 -12.87 3.98 15.00
N PRO A 61 -13.80 4.96 15.02
CA PRO A 61 -15.01 4.91 14.22
C PRO A 61 -14.70 4.68 12.74
N LYS A 62 -15.58 3.92 12.05
CA LYS A 62 -15.45 3.68 10.61
C LYS A 62 -15.35 5.01 9.85
N GLY A 63 -14.42 5.08 8.90
CA GLY A 63 -14.18 6.27 8.08
C GLY A 63 -13.27 7.34 8.73
N LEU A 64 -13.12 7.35 10.06
CA LEU A 64 -12.18 8.27 10.72
C LEU A 64 -10.71 8.01 10.34
N PRO A 65 -10.22 6.76 10.20
CA PRO A 65 -8.83 6.52 9.80
C PRO A 65 -8.43 7.22 8.50
N ALA A 66 -9.29 7.18 7.47
CA ALA A 66 -9.02 7.84 6.20
C ALA A 66 -8.85 9.36 6.36
N LEU A 67 -9.67 10.02 7.18
CA LEU A 67 -9.55 11.45 7.46
C LEU A 67 -8.25 11.78 8.22
N LEU A 68 -7.86 10.92 9.16
CA LEU A 68 -6.60 11.07 9.88
C LEU A 68 -5.39 10.93 8.96
N TYR A 69 -5.41 9.93 8.06
CA TYR A 69 -4.34 9.74 7.08
C TYR A 69 -4.17 10.98 6.19
N VAL A 70 -5.27 11.54 5.67
CA VAL A 70 -5.22 12.78 4.86
C VAL A 70 -4.68 13.96 5.67
N ARG A 71 -5.10 14.10 6.94
CA ARG A 71 -4.62 15.21 7.80
C ARG A 71 -3.12 15.10 8.05
N VAL A 72 -2.63 13.91 8.39
CA VAL A 72 -1.20 13.68 8.67
C VAL A 72 -0.37 13.81 7.39
N ALA A 73 -0.85 13.27 6.26
CA ALA A 73 -0.22 13.43 4.95
C ALA A 73 -0.05 14.90 4.57
N THR A 74 -1.11 15.71 4.76
CA THR A 74 -1.09 17.16 4.52
C THR A 74 -0.04 17.86 5.39
N ILE A 75 0.05 17.54 6.69
CA ILE A 75 1.03 18.13 7.61
C ILE A 75 2.46 17.84 7.14
N ASN A 76 2.71 16.64 6.62
CA ASN A 76 4.01 16.22 6.13
C ASN A 76 4.30 16.64 4.68
N GLY A 77 3.37 17.33 4.02
CA GLY A 77 3.50 17.69 2.60
C GLY A 77 3.56 16.49 1.65
N CYS A 78 2.94 15.36 2.03
CA CYS A 78 2.85 14.18 1.17
C CYS A 78 1.85 14.46 0.03
N PRO A 79 2.26 14.42 -1.25
CA PRO A 79 1.41 14.76 -2.38
C PRO A 79 0.60 13.57 -2.92
N PHE A 80 0.72 12.40 -2.27
CA PHE A 80 0.07 11.14 -2.63
C PHE A 80 -0.84 10.68 -1.49
#